data_AF-A0A8R2BAB0-F1
#
_entry.id   AF-A0A8R2BAB0-F1
#
_cell.length_a   1.000
_cell.length_b   1.000
_cell.length_c   1.000
_cell.angle_alpha   90.00
_cell.angle_beta   90.00
_cell.angle_gamma   90.00
#
_symmetry.space_group_name_H-M   'P 1'
#
loop_
_entity.id
_entity.type
_entity.pdbx_description
1 polymer ?
#
loop_
_entity_poly.entity_id
_entity_poly.type
_entity_poly.pdbx_seq_one_letter_code
_entity_poly.pdbx_strand_id
1 'polypeptide(L)'
;MNVGRAYRFFGEKTAIAMEAYRETNIDLSDSKPTVTFIRRINNLIKCMDSRTSNNALHYNSFEYQAIKDFQQYLENWNNVAREKGYYFLTDSTYYGLQISLKTTIEVFDYLRLKCDYQFLMTSRLNQDNLERFFFNDEKFLRFQRSS
;
A
#
# COMPACT_ATOMS: atom_id res chain seq x y z
N MET A 1 14.89 -7.91 1.42
CA MET A 1 13.47 -8.15 1.05
C MET A 1 13.21 -7.56 -0.33
N ASN A 2 12.56 -8.26 -1.27
CA ASN A 2 12.36 -7.74 -2.64
C ASN A 2 10.97 -7.11 -2.81
N VAL A 3 10.84 -5.87 -2.32
CA VAL A 3 9.61 -5.06 -2.43
C VAL A 3 9.21 -4.85 -3.90
N GLY A 4 10.19 -4.74 -4.80
CA GLY A 4 9.94 -4.58 -6.24
C GLY A 4 9.13 -5.72 -6.88
N ARG A 5 9.26 -6.97 -6.39
CA ARG A 5 8.42 -8.08 -6.85
C ARG A 5 6.96 -7.93 -6.41
N ALA A 6 6.73 -7.51 -5.17
CA ALA A 6 5.38 -7.27 -4.66
C ALA A 6 4.66 -6.17 -5.44
N TYR A 7 5.35 -5.05 -5.75
CA TYR A 7 4.81 -3.98 -6.60
C TYR A 7 4.42 -4.46 -8.00
N ARG A 8 5.22 -5.37 -8.59
CA ARG A 8 4.89 -5.95 -9.90
C ARG A 8 3.70 -6.90 -9.82
N PHE A 9 3.66 -7.75 -8.79
CA PHE A 9 2.57 -8.69 -8.57
C PHE A 9 1.24 -7.96 -8.41
N PHE A 10 1.18 -6.95 -7.54
CA PHE A 10 0.00 -6.11 -7.34
C PHE A 10 -0.14 -4.99 -8.38
N GLY A 11 0.58 -5.04 -9.50
CA GLY A 11 0.54 -4.00 -10.52
C GLY A 11 -0.67 -4.12 -11.45
N GLU A 12 -1.03 -2.99 -12.08
CA GLU A 12 -2.16 -2.92 -13.03
C GLU A 12 -2.00 -3.90 -14.20
N LYS A 13 -0.77 -4.11 -14.67
CA LYS A 13 -0.49 -5.04 -15.77
C LYS A 13 -0.85 -6.49 -15.43
N THR A 14 -0.70 -6.89 -14.16
CA THR A 14 -1.09 -8.22 -13.70
C THR A 14 -2.60 -8.37 -13.72
N ALA A 15 -3.34 -7.38 -13.23
CA ALA A 15 -4.80 -7.35 -13.29
C ALA A 15 -5.32 -7.44 -14.74
N ILE A 16 -4.78 -6.63 -15.65
CA ILE A 16 -5.16 -6.63 -17.08
C ILE A 16 -4.88 -8.00 -17.72
N ALA A 17 -3.71 -8.59 -17.45
CA ALA A 17 -3.37 -9.90 -18.01
C ALA A 17 -4.35 -10.98 -17.52
N MET A 18 -4.65 -11.00 -16.22
CA MET A 18 -5.60 -11.97 -15.66
C MET A 18 -7.01 -11.82 -16.26
N GLU A 19 -7.45 -10.60 -16.57
CA GLU A 19 -8.71 -10.37 -17.26
C GLU A 19 -8.67 -10.86 -18.70
N ALA A 20 -7.61 -10.54 -19.45
CA ALA A 20 -7.46 -10.93 -20.85
C ALA A 20 -7.43 -12.46 -21.04
N TYR A 21 -6.86 -13.19 -20.08
CA TYR A 21 -6.80 -14.65 -20.13
C TYR A 21 -7.99 -15.35 -19.47
N ARG A 22 -8.96 -14.63 -18.88
CA ARG A 22 -10.10 -15.26 -18.18
C ARG A 22 -10.92 -16.18 -19.09
N GLU A 23 -11.14 -15.77 -20.34
CA GLU A 23 -12.00 -16.52 -21.28
C GLU A 23 -11.26 -17.68 -21.96
N THR A 24 -9.93 -17.63 -21.98
CA THR A 24 -9.08 -18.58 -22.72
C THR A 24 -8.30 -19.53 -21.82
N ASN A 25 -8.23 -19.25 -20.52
CA ASN A 25 -7.56 -20.08 -19.52
C ASN A 25 -8.55 -20.46 -18.41
N ILE A 26 -8.83 -21.77 -18.30
CA ILE A 26 -9.76 -22.31 -17.31
C ILE A 26 -9.33 -22.02 -15.86
N ASP A 27 -8.02 -21.97 -15.60
CA ASP A 27 -7.45 -21.66 -14.28
C ASP A 27 -7.70 -20.19 -13.86
N LEU A 28 -8.09 -19.34 -14.80
CA LEU A 28 -8.36 -17.91 -14.56
C LEU A 28 -9.85 -17.56 -14.71
N SER A 29 -10.72 -18.53 -14.94
CA SER A 29 -12.15 -18.34 -15.19
C SER A 29 -12.86 -17.59 -14.04
N ASP A 30 -12.45 -17.85 -12.79
CA ASP A 30 -13.00 -17.25 -11.56
C ASP A 30 -12.16 -16.09 -11.00
N SER A 31 -11.17 -15.60 -11.75
CA SER A 31 -10.17 -14.60 -11.31
C SER A 31 -10.71 -13.22 -10.90
N LYS A 32 -12.01 -12.94 -11.05
CA LYS A 32 -12.60 -11.60 -10.86
C LYS A 32 -12.38 -11.00 -9.46
N PRO A 33 -12.57 -11.77 -8.37
CA PRO A 33 -12.27 -11.27 -7.04
C PRO A 33 -10.79 -10.95 -6.87
N THR A 34 -9.90 -11.79 -7.39
CA THR A 34 -8.44 -11.60 -7.32
C THR A 34 -7.98 -10.36 -8.08
N VAL A 35 -8.51 -10.15 -9.28
CA VAL A 35 -8.25 -8.93 -10.07
C VAL A 35 -8.69 -7.67 -9.31
N THR A 36 -9.88 -7.71 -8.72
CA THR A 36 -10.41 -6.60 -7.90
C THR A 36 -9.51 -6.33 -6.70
N PHE A 37 -9.04 -7.39 -6.04
CA PHE A 37 -8.09 -7.30 -4.93
C PHE A 37 -6.75 -6.69 -5.36
N ILE A 38 -6.18 -7.14 -6.47
CA ILE A 38 -4.93 -6.60 -7.03
C ILE A 38 -5.05 -5.10 -7.26
N ARG A 39 -6.12 -4.64 -7.92
CA ARG A 39 -6.33 -3.20 -8.18
C ARG A 39 -6.50 -2.41 -6.88
N ARG A 40 -7.20 -2.99 -5.89
CA ARG A 40 -7.37 -2.36 -4.57
C ARG A 40 -6.02 -2.17 -3.87
N ILE A 41 -5.15 -3.17 -3.88
CA ILE A 41 -3.79 -3.07 -3.33
C ILE A 41 -2.93 -2.08 -4.14
N ASN A 42 -3.00 -2.12 -5.48
CA ASN A 42 -2.30 -1.17 -6.35
C ASN A 42 -2.65 0.28 -6.02
N ASN A 43 -3.94 0.57 -5.87
CA ASN A 43 -4.43 1.90 -5.51
C ASN A 43 -3.95 2.30 -4.13
N LEU A 44 -4.02 1.40 -3.15
CA LEU A 44 -3.50 1.68 -1.81
C LEU A 44 -2.00 2.01 -1.83
N ILE A 45 -1.18 1.21 -2.53
CA ILE A 45 0.26 1.46 -2.67
C ILE A 45 0.51 2.85 -3.25
N LYS A 46 -0.20 3.24 -4.32
CA LYS A 46 -0.06 4.58 -4.91
C LYS A 46 -0.40 5.69 -3.91
N CYS A 47 -1.49 5.52 -3.17
CA CYS A 47 -1.93 6.50 -2.17
C CYS A 47 -0.94 6.61 -1.00
N MET A 48 -0.31 5.49 -0.60
CA MET A 48 0.61 5.42 0.55
C MET A 48 2.09 5.68 0.19
N ASP A 49 2.42 5.81 -1.10
CA ASP A 49 3.79 6.05 -1.59
C ASP A 49 3.86 7.25 -2.56
N SER A 50 3.00 8.25 -2.34
CA SER A 50 2.93 9.42 -3.20
C SER A 50 4.10 10.38 -2.97
N ARG A 51 4.76 10.77 -4.07
CA ARG A 51 5.98 11.62 -4.10
C ARG A 51 5.75 12.99 -4.72
N THR A 52 4.56 13.27 -5.25
CA THR A 52 4.24 14.51 -5.94
C THR A 52 2.96 15.11 -5.38
N SER A 53 2.82 16.43 -5.46
CA SER A 53 1.62 17.15 -4.99
C SER A 53 0.35 16.70 -5.71
N ASN A 54 0.44 16.36 -6.99
CA ASN A 54 -0.72 15.98 -7.81
C ASN A 54 -1.40 14.69 -7.33
N ASN A 55 -0.63 13.77 -6.76
CA ASN A 55 -1.14 12.50 -6.24
C ASN A 55 -1.06 12.46 -4.70
N ALA A 56 -0.81 13.61 -4.06
CA ALA A 56 -0.67 13.67 -2.61
C ALA A 56 -2.03 13.46 -1.94
N LEU A 57 -2.00 13.23 -0.64
CA LEU A 57 -3.22 13.16 0.15
C LEU A 57 -3.79 14.58 0.31
N HIS A 58 -4.94 14.86 -0.32
CA HIS A 58 -5.72 16.09 -0.11
C HIS A 58 -7.03 15.76 0.60
N TYR A 59 -7.64 16.75 1.25
CA TYR A 59 -8.92 16.55 1.93
C TYR A 59 -10.01 16.18 0.94
N ASN A 60 -10.75 15.10 1.25
CA ASN A 60 -11.81 14.53 0.39
C ASN A 60 -11.37 14.16 -1.04
N SER A 61 -10.07 14.02 -1.29
CA SER A 61 -9.55 13.48 -2.55
C SER A 61 -9.88 12.00 -2.72
N PHE A 62 -9.66 11.51 -3.94
CA PHE A 62 -9.71 10.08 -4.22
C PHE A 62 -8.77 9.30 -3.30
N GLU A 63 -7.54 9.77 -3.10
CA GLU A 63 -6.53 9.14 -2.25
C GLU A 63 -6.99 9.04 -0.79
N TYR A 64 -7.62 10.10 -0.28
CA TYR A 64 -8.17 10.13 1.07
C TYR A 64 -9.28 9.10 1.26
N GLN A 65 -10.23 9.02 0.31
CA GLN A 65 -11.29 8.03 0.37
C GLN A 65 -10.74 6.61 0.14
N ALA A 66 -9.79 6.43 -0.78
CA ALA A 66 -9.21 5.12 -1.07
C ALA A 66 -8.53 4.49 0.16
N ILE A 67 -7.84 5.27 0.99
CA ILE A 67 -7.26 4.79 2.26
C ILE A 67 -8.35 4.37 3.24
N LYS A 68 -9.40 5.19 3.42
CA LYS A 68 -10.51 4.89 4.33
C LYS A 68 -11.33 3.67 3.88
N ASP A 69 -11.63 3.59 2.59
CA ASP A 69 -12.34 2.49 1.96
C ASP A 69 -11.55 1.18 2.07
N PHE A 70 -10.22 1.26 1.91
CA PHE A 70 -9.35 0.10 2.13
C PHE A 70 -9.36 -0.33 3.59
N GLN A 71 -9.31 0.62 4.52
CA GLN A 71 -9.36 0.35 5.95
C GLN A 71 -10.66 -0.40 6.34
N GLN A 72 -11.81 0.06 5.85
CA GLN A 72 -13.11 -0.58 6.06
C GLN A 72 -13.18 -1.96 5.39
N TYR A 73 -12.66 -2.07 4.16
CA TYR A 73 -12.57 -3.35 3.46
C TYR A 73 -11.77 -4.38 4.27
N LEU A 74 -10.64 -3.98 4.84
CA LEU A 74 -9.77 -4.86 5.61
C LEU A 74 -10.43 -5.30 6.93
N GLU A 75 -11.17 -4.40 7.59
CA GLU A 75 -11.97 -4.73 8.77
C GLU A 75 -13.07 -5.74 8.44
N ASN A 76 -13.85 -5.49 7.38
CA ASN A 76 -14.91 -6.39 6.94
C ASN A 76 -14.36 -7.78 6.56
N TRP A 77 -13.22 -7.82 5.86
CA TRP A 77 -12.57 -9.08 5.50
C TRP A 77 -12.09 -9.85 6.74
N ASN A 78 -11.47 -9.18 7.72
CA ASN A 78 -11.07 -9.80 8.99
C ASN A 78 -12.27 -10.39 9.74
N ASN A 79 -13.39 -9.65 9.82
CA ASN A 79 -14.60 -10.12 10.50
C ASN A 79 -15.17 -11.38 9.85
N VAL A 80 -15.31 -11.38 8.51
CA VAL A 80 -15.79 -12.55 7.76
C VAL A 80 -14.83 -13.73 7.90
N ALA A 81 -13.52 -13.48 7.85
CA ALA A 81 -12.53 -14.55 7.99
C ALA A 81 -12.59 -15.20 9.38
N ARG A 82 -12.73 -14.40 10.44
CA ARG A 82 -12.90 -14.90 11.82
C ARG A 82 -14.19 -15.69 11.99
N GLU A 83 -15.31 -15.16 11.48
CA GLU A 83 -16.62 -15.83 11.54
C GLU A 83 -16.60 -17.19 10.83
N LYS A 84 -15.95 -17.27 9.66
CA LYS A 84 -15.91 -18.46 8.82
C LYS A 84 -14.71 -19.38 9.08
N GLY A 85 -13.81 -19.02 9.99
CA GLY A 85 -12.57 -19.75 10.25
C GLY A 85 -11.62 -19.79 9.04
N TYR A 86 -11.63 -18.78 8.18
CA TYR A 86 -10.74 -18.68 7.03
C TYR A 86 -9.37 -18.15 7.41
N TYR A 87 -8.36 -18.54 6.64
CA TYR A 87 -7.04 -17.94 6.72
C TYR A 87 -7.10 -16.44 6.39
N PHE A 88 -6.42 -15.66 7.22
CA PHE A 88 -6.29 -14.22 7.07
C PHE A 88 -4.87 -13.79 7.48
N LEU A 89 -4.62 -12.49 7.49
CA LEU A 89 -3.40 -11.92 8.03
C LEU A 89 -3.22 -12.33 9.50
N THR A 90 -1.96 -12.41 9.93
CA THR A 90 -1.64 -12.51 11.37
C THR A 90 -2.16 -11.28 12.10
N ASP A 91 -2.51 -11.42 13.39
CA ASP A 91 -3.03 -10.30 14.17
C ASP A 91 -2.07 -9.10 14.20
N SER A 92 -0.76 -9.35 14.22
CA SER A 92 0.26 -8.30 14.16
C SER A 92 0.30 -7.57 12.82
N THR A 93 0.17 -8.30 11.71
CA THR A 93 0.14 -7.69 10.37
C THR A 93 -1.15 -6.91 10.14
N TYR A 94 -2.30 -7.46 10.55
CA TYR A 94 -3.58 -6.77 10.49
C TYR A 94 -3.56 -5.48 11.33
N TYR A 95 -3.12 -5.56 12.59
CA TYR A 95 -3.02 -4.41 13.47
C TYR A 95 -2.08 -3.34 12.89
N GLY A 96 -0.88 -3.74 12.46
CA GLY A 96 0.11 -2.84 11.87
C GLY A 96 -0.41 -2.12 10.63
N LEU A 97 -1.15 -2.83 9.76
CA LEU A 97 -1.76 -2.22 8.59
C LEU A 97 -2.91 -1.28 8.96
N GLN A 98 -3.82 -1.68 9.84
CA GLN A 98 -4.93 -0.84 10.32
C GLN A 98 -4.43 0.47 10.94
N ILE A 99 -3.46 0.39 11.85
CA ILE A 99 -2.94 1.59 12.52
C ILE A 99 -2.18 2.48 11.55
N SER A 100 -1.43 1.93 10.59
CA SER A 100 -0.71 2.73 9.58
C SER A 100 -1.66 3.54 8.70
N LEU A 101 -2.78 2.93 8.27
CA LEU A 101 -3.81 3.62 7.47
C LEU A 101 -4.50 4.71 8.28
N LYS A 102 -4.93 4.38 9.51
CA LYS A 102 -5.58 5.32 10.42
C LYS A 102 -4.70 6.52 10.73
N THR A 103 -3.46 6.28 11.15
CA THR A 103 -2.51 7.33 11.52
C THR A 103 -2.14 8.22 10.35
N THR A 104 -2.07 7.69 9.12
CA THR A 104 -1.85 8.51 7.91
C THR A 104 -2.94 9.57 7.75
N ILE A 105 -4.21 9.18 7.94
CA ILE A 105 -5.35 10.11 7.88
C ILE A 105 -5.30 11.10 9.04
N GLU A 106 -5.10 10.63 10.27
CA GLU A 106 -5.07 11.49 11.47
C GLU A 106 -3.94 12.52 11.44
N VAL A 107 -2.75 12.12 10.98
CA VAL A 107 -1.60 13.02 10.77
C VAL A 107 -1.93 14.07 9.71
N PHE A 108 -2.52 13.66 8.58
CA PHE A 108 -2.93 14.61 7.55
C PHE A 108 -3.98 15.59 8.06
N ASP A 109 -5.02 15.10 8.74
CA ASP A 109 -6.08 15.96 9.29
C ASP A 109 -5.52 16.93 10.34
N TYR A 110 -4.56 16.50 11.17
CA TYR A 110 -3.85 17.40 12.08
C TYR A 110 -3.06 18.49 11.32
N LEU A 111 -2.22 18.09 10.35
CA LEU A 111 -1.41 19.04 9.58
C LEU A 111 -2.29 20.05 8.83
N ARG A 112 -3.42 19.60 8.30
CA ARG A 112 -4.41 20.47 7.64
C ARG A 112 -5.07 21.42 8.63
N LEU A 113 -5.67 20.90 9.70
CA LEU A 113 -6.53 21.67 10.59
C LEU A 113 -5.76 22.56 11.58
N LYS A 114 -4.51 22.19 11.90
CA LYS A 114 -3.69 22.88 12.91
C LYS A 114 -2.48 23.58 12.34
N CYS A 115 -1.99 23.16 11.17
CA CYS A 115 -0.79 23.72 10.56
C CYS A 115 -1.04 24.35 9.16
N ASP A 116 -2.29 24.34 8.67
CA ASP A 116 -2.71 24.90 7.37
C ASP A 116 -2.04 24.27 6.14
N TYR A 117 -1.62 23.00 6.27
CA TYR A 117 -1.08 22.23 5.14
C TYR A 117 -2.19 21.83 4.19
N GLN A 118 -1.99 22.08 2.90
CA GLN A 118 -2.99 21.75 1.87
C GLN A 118 -2.97 20.27 1.47
N PHE A 119 -1.81 19.62 1.56
CA PHE A 119 -1.62 18.23 1.16
C PHE A 119 -0.50 17.55 1.95
N LEU A 120 -0.47 16.21 1.90
CA LEU A 120 0.60 15.39 2.46
C LEU A 120 1.14 14.38 1.44
N MET A 121 2.44 14.43 1.16
CA MET A 121 3.13 13.39 0.39
C MET A 121 3.41 12.19 1.28
N THR A 122 2.62 11.12 1.12
CA THR A 122 2.66 9.93 1.99
C THR A 122 3.97 9.15 1.93
N SER A 123 4.74 9.26 0.85
CA SER A 123 6.12 8.72 0.77
C SER A 123 7.08 9.29 1.83
N ARG A 124 6.70 10.37 2.52
CA ARG A 124 7.49 10.96 3.62
C ARG A 124 7.21 10.31 4.98
N LEU A 125 6.21 9.43 5.06
CA LEU A 125 5.84 8.73 6.30
C LEU A 125 6.52 7.36 6.45
N ASN A 126 7.14 6.84 5.38
CA ASN A 126 7.78 5.52 5.39
C ASN A 126 9.26 5.59 5.83
N GLN A 127 9.86 4.41 6.06
CA GLN A 127 11.24 4.29 6.51
C GLN A 127 12.25 4.22 5.35
N ASP A 128 11.82 4.35 4.09
CA ASP A 128 12.68 4.14 2.91
C ASP A 128 13.91 5.07 2.92
N ASN A 129 13.75 6.31 3.40
CA ASN A 129 14.87 7.25 3.45
C ASN A 129 15.93 6.81 4.46
N LEU A 130 15.52 6.22 5.59
CA LEU A 130 16.44 5.63 6.57
C LEU A 130 17.12 4.39 6.01
N GLU A 131 16.37 3.51 5.34
CA GLU A 131 16.96 2.32 4.69
C GLU A 131 18.01 2.71 3.65
N ARG A 132 17.70 3.70 2.79
CA ARG A 132 18.65 4.22 1.79
C ARG A 132 19.92 4.78 2.42
N PHE A 133 19.78 5.48 3.55
CA PHE A 133 20.91 5.98 4.30
C PHE A 133 21.83 4.84 4.77
N PHE A 134 21.28 3.83 5.46
CA PHE A 134 22.06 2.68 5.94
C PHE A 134 22.69 1.86 4.80
N PHE A 135 21.99 1.68 3.67
CA PHE A 135 22.55 0.98 2.51
C PHE A 135 23.73 1.72 1.89
N ASN A 136 23.70 3.06 1.86
CA ASN A 136 24.80 3.85 1.31
C ASN A 136 26.01 3.85 2.24
N ASP A 137 25.79 3.93 3.56
CA ASP A 137 26.86 3.85 4.57
C ASP A 137 27.57 2.49 4.51
N GLU A 138 26.83 1.37 4.43
CA GLU A 138 27.45 0.05 4.28
C GLU A 138 28.30 -0.07 3.01
N LYS A 139 27.83 0.50 1.88
CA LYS A 139 28.60 0.50 0.63
C LYS A 139 29.86 1.34 0.74
N PHE A 140 29.78 2.51 1.37
CA PHE A 140 30.92 3.38 1.62
C PHE A 140 31.96 2.70 2.51
N LEU A 141 31.53 2.06 3.60
CA LEU A 141 32.40 1.30 4.49
C LEU A 141 33.05 0.09 3.80
N ARG A 142 32.32 -0.60 2.91
CA ARG A 142 32.89 -1.68 2.10
C ARG A 142 33.93 -1.15 1.11
N PHE A 143 33.68 -0.02 0.46
CA PHE A 143 34.64 0.61 -0.46
C PHE A 143 35.95 0.98 0.24
N GLN A 144 35.88 1.57 1.44
CA GLN A 144 37.09 1.90 2.22
C GLN A 144 37.87 0.66 2.72
N ARG A 145 37.21 -0.48 2.94
CA ARG A 145 37.87 -1.74 3.34
C ARG A 145 38.49 -2.52 2.18
N SER A 146 38.14 -2.18 0.94
CA SER A 146 38.69 -2.79 -0.28
C SER A 146 39.76 -1.93 -0.97
N SER A 147 40.15 -0.82 -0.35
CA SER A 147 41.22 0.10 -0.77
C SER A 147 42.45 -0.09 0.11
#